data_AF-A0A136WIZ8-F1
#
_entry.id   AF-A0A136WIZ8-F1
#
_cell.length_a   1.000
_cell.length_b   1.000
_cell.length_c   1.000
_cell.angle_alpha   90.00
_cell.angle_beta   90.00
_cell.angle_gamma   90.00
#
_symmetry.space_group_name_H-M   'P 1'
#
loop_
_entity.id
_entity.type
_entity.pdbx_description
1 polymer ?
#
loop_
_entity_poly.entity_id
_entity_poly.type
_entity_poly.pdbx_seq_one_letter_code
_entity_poly.pdbx_strand_id
1 'polypeptide(L)'
;MKKFTFQLESVMNFKNQRLESKKAEHAKVIALVNEQIEKIEALLGKFKGINAEFNGKKMMGLSINEAMGYSGFLYKLEVEIQQEKRQLEKLKKVEEEKRAEVVEVKIETSTLEKLKEKKLEIYNKEVQKCEELYIEEFVSRSL
;
A
#
# COMPACT_ATOMS: atom_id res chain seq x y z
N MET A 1 -31.68 25.26 -16.58
CA MET A 1 -31.62 24.76 -15.18
C MET A 1 -30.28 25.11 -14.54
N LYS A 2 -30.22 25.23 -13.20
CA LYS A 2 -28.97 25.50 -12.47
C LYS A 2 -28.08 24.25 -12.49
N LYS A 3 -26.76 24.40 -12.70
CA LYS A 3 -25.79 23.30 -12.66
C LYS A 3 -25.79 22.60 -11.29
N PHE A 4 -25.60 21.28 -11.27
CA PHE A 4 -25.45 20.51 -10.04
C PHE A 4 -24.27 21.01 -9.21
N THR A 5 -24.48 21.17 -7.91
CA THR A 5 -23.44 21.50 -6.94
C THR A 5 -23.60 20.60 -5.72
N PHE A 6 -22.51 19.98 -5.29
CA PHE A 6 -22.51 19.16 -4.08
C PHE A 6 -22.11 20.01 -2.88
N GLN A 7 -23.02 20.14 -1.91
CA GLN A 7 -22.82 21.02 -0.75
C GLN A 7 -21.60 20.63 0.11
N LEU A 8 -21.18 19.36 0.06
CA LEU A 8 -20.06 18.84 0.84
C LEU A 8 -18.78 18.67 -0.01
N GLU A 9 -18.65 19.37 -1.14
CA GLU A 9 -17.47 19.25 -2.02
C GLU A 9 -16.16 19.57 -1.29
N SER A 10 -16.14 20.60 -0.44
CA SER A 10 -14.95 20.94 0.35
C SER A 10 -14.57 19.83 1.34
N VAL A 11 -15.57 19.18 1.95
CA VAL A 11 -15.35 18.06 2.88
C VAL A 11 -14.83 16.84 2.13
N MET A 12 -15.36 16.59 0.92
CA MET A 12 -14.88 15.54 0.02
C MET A 12 -13.40 15.74 -0.32
N ASN A 13 -13.03 16.95 -0.76
CA ASN A 13 -11.66 17.26 -1.12
C ASN A 13 -10.70 17.05 0.06
N PHE A 14 -11.10 17.48 1.25
CA PHE A 14 -10.32 17.25 2.47
C PHE A 14 -10.14 15.75 2.78
N LYS A 15 -11.21 14.95 2.69
CA LYS A 15 -11.13 13.50 2.91
C LYS A 15 -10.26 12.79 1.87
N ASN A 16 -10.38 13.17 0.60
CA ASN A 16 -9.52 12.66 -0.47
C ASN A 16 -8.05 13.00 -0.23
N GLN A 17 -7.73 14.24 0.15
CA GLN A 17 -6.37 14.64 0.49
C GLN A 17 -5.83 13.84 1.68
N ARG A 18 -6.65 13.62 2.72
CA ARG A 18 -6.29 12.79 3.87
C ARG A 18 -6.03 11.33 3.46
N LEU A 19 -6.85 10.77 2.58
CA LEU A 19 -6.66 9.43 2.04
C LEU A 19 -5.34 9.30 1.28
N GLU A 20 -5.02 10.27 0.41
CA GLU A 20 -3.76 10.28 -0.33
C GLU A 20 -2.54 10.42 0.59
N SER A 21 -2.64 11.25 1.64
CA SER A 21 -1.61 11.35 2.67
C SER A 21 -1.35 9.99 3.35
N LYS A 22 -2.42 9.26 3.70
CA LYS A 22 -2.29 7.93 4.35
C LYS A 22 -1.73 6.87 3.41
N LYS A 23 -2.12 6.87 2.14
CA LYS A 23 -1.49 6.01 1.13
C LYS A 23 0.00 6.31 0.97
N ALA A 24 0.39 7.58 0.98
CA ALA A 24 1.80 7.97 0.90
C ALA A 24 2.60 7.52 2.13
N GLU A 25 2.03 7.63 3.34
CA GLU A 25 2.64 7.07 4.55
C GLU A 25 2.83 5.55 4.44
N HIS A 26 1.79 4.83 4.00
CA HIS A 26 1.85 3.37 3.82
C HIS A 26 2.88 2.95 2.77
N ALA A 27 2.96 3.65 1.64
CA ALA A 27 3.94 3.40 0.58
C ALA A 27 5.39 3.56 1.08
N LYS A 28 5.66 4.54 1.97
CA LYS A 28 6.99 4.68 2.59
C LYS A 28 7.34 3.46 3.44
N VAL A 29 6.40 2.91 4.19
CA VAL A 29 6.66 1.70 5.01
C VAL A 29 6.87 0.48 4.13
N ILE A 30 6.12 0.34 3.03
CA ILE A 30 6.35 -0.73 2.05
C ILE A 30 7.77 -0.66 1.48
N ALA A 31 8.25 0.54 1.14
CA ALA A 31 9.62 0.71 0.66
C ALA A 31 10.65 0.20 1.69
N LEU A 32 10.49 0.56 2.97
CA LEU A 32 11.35 0.07 4.05
C LEU A 32 11.28 -1.45 4.23
N VAL A 33 10.10 -2.06 4.09
CA VAL A 33 9.93 -3.52 4.13
C VAL A 33 10.71 -4.17 2.98
N ASN A 34 10.63 -3.62 1.77
CA ASN A 34 11.33 -4.15 0.59
C ASN A 34 12.86 -4.02 0.74
N GLU A 35 13.35 -2.85 1.16
CA GLU A 35 14.78 -2.64 1.45
C GLU A 35 15.30 -3.65 2.48
N GLN A 36 14.51 -3.92 3.52
CA GLN A 36 14.88 -4.89 4.54
C GLN A 36 14.91 -6.33 4.01
N ILE A 37 14.01 -6.69 3.10
CA ILE A 37 14.01 -7.99 2.41
C ILE A 37 15.26 -8.13 1.53
N GLU A 38 15.57 -7.13 0.71
CA GLU A 38 16.77 -7.11 -0.14
C GLU A 38 18.06 -7.27 0.69
N LYS A 39 18.13 -6.60 1.85
CA LYS A 39 19.26 -6.76 2.78
C LYS A 39 19.40 -8.20 3.28
N ILE A 40 18.29 -8.84 3.67
CA ILE A 40 18.29 -10.24 4.11
C ILE A 40 18.72 -11.17 2.96
N GLU A 41 18.22 -10.94 1.74
CA GLU A 41 18.58 -11.73 0.57
C GLU A 41 20.07 -11.60 0.23
N ALA A 42 20.63 -10.39 0.31
CA ALA A 42 22.06 -10.16 0.12
C ALA A 42 22.90 -10.92 1.15
N LEU A 43 22.51 -10.91 2.43
CA LEU A 43 23.19 -11.68 3.49
C LEU A 43 23.08 -13.19 3.27
N LEU A 44 21.90 -13.68 2.87
CA LEU A 44 21.70 -15.10 2.53
C LEU A 44 22.54 -15.51 1.31
N GLY A 45 22.69 -14.63 0.32
CA GLY A 45 23.57 -14.82 -0.83
C GLY A 45 25.03 -14.97 -0.40
N LYS A 46 25.52 -14.06 0.45
CA LYS A 46 26.87 -14.15 1.05
C LYS A 46 27.08 -15.44 1.84
N PHE A 47 26.10 -15.79 2.69
CA PHE A 47 26.15 -17.03 3.47
C PHE A 47 26.26 -18.26 2.56
N LYS A 48 25.43 -18.35 1.53
CA LYS A 48 25.45 -19.46 0.56
C LYS A 48 26.80 -19.55 -0.16
N GLY A 49 27.34 -18.42 -0.61
CA GLY A 49 28.65 -18.38 -1.30
C GLY A 49 29.79 -18.91 -0.42
N ILE A 50 29.86 -18.44 0.82
CA ILE A 50 30.93 -18.82 1.76
C ILE A 50 30.76 -20.26 2.22
N ASN A 51 29.52 -20.72 2.42
CA ASN A 51 29.25 -22.11 2.77
C ASN A 51 29.65 -23.06 1.62
N ALA A 52 29.42 -22.66 0.37
CA ALA A 52 29.87 -23.42 -0.80
C ALA A 52 31.41 -23.48 -0.88
N GLU A 53 32.09 -22.36 -0.67
CA GLU A 53 33.56 -22.32 -0.62
C GLU A 53 34.11 -23.21 0.49
N PHE A 54 33.54 -23.12 1.70
CA PHE A 54 33.93 -23.93 2.84
C PHE A 54 33.78 -25.44 2.55
N ASN A 55 32.64 -25.84 1.97
CA ASN A 55 32.41 -27.23 1.58
C ASN A 55 33.39 -27.72 0.51
N GLY A 56 33.72 -26.88 -0.48
CA GLY A 56 34.71 -27.21 -1.50
C GLY A 56 36.10 -27.43 -0.89
N LYS A 57 36.57 -26.51 -0.03
CA LYS A 57 37.88 -26.65 0.62
C LYS A 57 37.94 -27.83 1.59
N LYS A 58 36.82 -28.16 2.26
CA LYS A 58 36.73 -29.34 3.12
C LYS A 58 37.04 -30.64 2.34
N MET A 59 36.65 -30.73 1.06
CA MET A 59 36.96 -31.89 0.22
C MET A 59 38.44 -31.98 -0.18
N MET A 60 39.16 -30.86 -0.20
CA MET A 60 40.59 -30.78 -0.57
C MET A 60 41.55 -30.96 0.61
N GLY A 61 41.02 -31.08 1.82
CA GLY A 61 41.80 -31.01 3.06
C GLY A 61 41.90 -29.57 3.55
N LEU A 62 41.42 -29.32 4.77
CA LEU A 62 41.36 -28.01 5.38
C LEU A 62 42.08 -28.05 6.73
N SER A 63 42.87 -27.04 7.05
CA SER A 63 43.45 -26.94 8.39
C SER A 63 42.37 -26.63 9.44
N ILE A 64 42.65 -27.01 10.70
CA ILE A 64 41.72 -26.72 11.82
C ILE A 64 41.49 -25.20 11.95
N ASN A 65 42.53 -24.38 11.75
CA ASN A 65 42.43 -22.93 11.84
C ASN A 65 41.52 -22.34 10.76
N GLU A 66 41.65 -22.80 9.51
CA GLU A 66 40.76 -22.36 8.43
C GLU A 66 39.32 -22.81 8.69
N ALA A 67 39.11 -24.05 9.15
CA ALA A 67 37.79 -24.56 9.48
C ALA A 67 37.09 -23.70 10.56
N MET A 68 37.82 -23.36 11.63
CA MET A 68 37.30 -22.47 12.68
C MET A 68 36.99 -21.06 12.13
N GLY A 69 37.81 -20.54 11.22
CA GLY A 69 37.57 -19.27 10.54
C GLY A 69 36.26 -19.25 9.76
N TYR A 70 36.02 -20.25 8.91
CA TYR A 70 34.76 -20.37 8.17
C TYR A 70 33.55 -20.54 9.09
N SER A 71 33.63 -21.44 10.08
CA SER A 71 32.54 -21.66 11.02
C SER A 71 32.19 -20.39 11.80
N GLY A 72 33.20 -19.64 12.27
CA GLY A 72 32.99 -18.38 12.96
C GLY A 72 32.35 -17.31 12.06
N PHE A 73 32.76 -17.23 10.79
CA PHE A 73 32.18 -16.27 9.85
C PHE A 73 30.72 -16.61 9.50
N LEU A 74 30.44 -17.89 9.21
CA LEU A 74 29.09 -18.38 8.93
C LEU A 74 28.16 -18.14 10.13
N TYR A 75 28.63 -18.39 11.34
CA TYR A 75 27.86 -18.10 12.55
C TYR A 75 27.53 -16.62 12.69
N LYS A 76 28.49 -15.72 12.44
CA LYS A 76 28.24 -14.26 12.47
C LYS A 76 27.17 -13.85 11.46
N LEU A 77 27.26 -14.34 10.22
CA LEU A 77 26.25 -14.09 9.20
C LEU A 77 24.88 -14.62 9.60
N GLU A 78 24.81 -15.81 10.20
CA GLU A 78 23.54 -16.38 10.66
C GLU A 78 22.90 -15.50 11.74
N VAL A 79 23.68 -15.06 12.73
CA VAL A 79 23.20 -14.13 13.78
C VAL A 79 22.70 -12.82 13.16
N GLU A 80 23.44 -12.24 12.21
CA GLU A 80 23.04 -11.03 11.51
C GLU A 80 21.72 -11.23 10.75
N ILE A 81 21.59 -12.31 9.97
CA ILE A 81 20.35 -12.67 9.25
C ILE A 81 19.16 -12.77 10.22
N GLN A 82 19.34 -13.38 11.39
CA GLN A 82 18.26 -13.49 12.38
C GLN A 82 17.87 -12.13 12.96
N GLN A 83 18.83 -11.23 13.18
CA GLN A 83 18.56 -9.85 13.63
C GLN A 83 17.77 -9.07 12.58
N GLU A 84 18.19 -9.14 11.31
CA GLU A 84 17.51 -8.48 10.19
C GLU A 84 16.09 -9.04 9.97
N LYS A 85 15.88 -10.36 10.15
CA LYS A 85 14.54 -10.96 10.12
C LYS A 85 13.63 -10.44 11.22
N ARG A 86 14.13 -10.28 12.45
CA ARG A 86 13.36 -9.66 13.54
C ARG A 86 13.01 -8.20 13.24
N GLN A 87 13.90 -7.48 12.57
CA GLN A 87 13.61 -6.12 12.13
C GLN A 87 12.54 -6.09 11.03
N LEU A 88 12.59 -7.02 10.08
CA LEU A 88 11.54 -7.19 9.06
C LEU A 88 10.17 -7.47 9.70
N GLU A 89 10.10 -8.32 10.72
CA GLU A 89 8.85 -8.59 11.44
C GLU A 89 8.27 -7.33 12.09
N LYS A 90 9.11 -6.47 12.67
CA LYS A 90 8.68 -5.18 13.22
C LYS A 90 8.15 -4.26 12.12
N LEU A 91 8.86 -4.15 11.00
CA LEU A 91 8.42 -3.33 9.87
C LEU A 91 7.09 -3.83 9.28
N LYS A 92 6.87 -5.14 9.19
CA LYS A 92 5.60 -5.71 8.75
C LYS A 92 4.43 -5.40 9.68
N LYS A 93 4.66 -5.34 11.00
CA LYS A 93 3.63 -4.90 11.95
C LYS A 93 3.25 -3.44 11.73
N VAL A 94 4.24 -2.57 11.53
CA VAL A 94 4.02 -1.15 11.21
C VAL A 94 3.30 -0.98 9.86
N GLU A 95 3.64 -1.80 8.87
CA GLU A 95 2.97 -1.80 7.56
C GLU A 95 1.50 -2.17 7.70
N GLU A 96 1.18 -3.19 8.49
CA GLU A 96 -0.19 -3.61 8.76
C GLU A 96 -1.00 -2.52 9.48
N GLU A 97 -0.41 -1.86 10.48
CA GLU A 97 -1.03 -0.72 11.16
C GLU A 97 -1.35 0.41 10.18
N LYS A 98 -0.40 0.76 9.30
CA LYS A 98 -0.63 1.78 8.27
C LYS A 98 -1.64 1.38 7.22
N ARG A 99 -1.68 0.10 6.86
CA ARG A 99 -2.71 -0.44 5.95
C ARG A 99 -4.10 -0.31 6.57
N ALA A 100 -4.25 -0.60 7.86
CA ALA A 100 -5.51 -0.44 8.58
C ALA A 100 -5.96 1.04 8.59
N GLU A 101 -5.06 1.99 8.84
CA GLU A 101 -5.36 3.43 8.75
C GLU A 101 -5.87 3.83 7.36
N VAL A 102 -5.25 3.32 6.28
CA VAL A 102 -5.69 3.59 4.91
C VAL A 102 -7.09 3.04 4.65
N VAL A 103 -7.38 1.82 5.12
CA VAL A 103 -8.69 1.19 4.97
C VAL A 103 -9.77 1.99 5.69
N GLU A 104 -9.52 2.41 6.93
CA GLU A 104 -10.46 3.22 7.71
C GLU A 104 -10.80 4.54 6.99
N VAL A 105 -9.79 5.29 6.56
CA VAL A 105 -9.99 6.56 5.84
C VAL A 105 -10.67 6.33 4.49
N LYS A 106 -10.40 5.21 3.82
CA LYS A 106 -11.06 4.84 2.55
C LYS A 106 -12.55 4.56 2.76
N ILE A 107 -12.93 3.86 3.82
CA ILE A 107 -14.34 3.61 4.15
C ILE A 107 -15.05 4.95 4.35
N GLU A 108 -14.49 5.84 5.17
CA GLU A 108 -15.04 7.17 5.39
C GLU A 108 -15.18 8.00 4.11
N THR A 109 -14.22 7.91 3.20
CA THR A 109 -14.22 8.67 1.94
C THR A 109 -15.28 8.11 0.99
N SER A 110 -15.35 6.78 0.87
CA SER A 110 -16.31 6.10 -0.02
C SER A 110 -17.77 6.32 0.36
N THR A 111 -18.08 6.51 1.64
CA THR A 111 -19.45 6.81 2.07
C THR A 111 -19.89 8.20 1.59
N LEU A 112 -18.98 9.17 1.59
CA LEU A 112 -19.26 10.51 1.08
C LEU A 112 -19.38 10.52 -0.44
N GLU A 113 -18.53 9.77 -1.15
CA GLU A 113 -18.61 9.58 -2.61
C GLU A 113 -19.97 9.03 -3.03
N LYS A 114 -20.43 7.95 -2.37
CA LYS A 114 -21.76 7.38 -2.59
C LYS A 114 -22.89 8.37 -2.31
N LEU A 115 -22.73 9.26 -1.33
CA LEU A 115 -23.72 10.31 -1.08
C LEU A 115 -23.79 11.32 -2.23
N LYS A 116 -22.63 11.72 -2.77
CA LYS A 116 -22.55 12.61 -3.94
C LYS A 116 -23.19 11.97 -5.17
N GLU A 117 -22.91 10.70 -5.43
CA GLU A 117 -23.52 9.93 -6.54
C GLU A 117 -25.05 9.91 -6.43
N LYS A 118 -25.59 9.57 -5.25
CA LYS A 118 -27.06 9.59 -5.02
C LYS A 118 -27.67 10.96 -5.24
N LYS A 119 -27.02 12.03 -4.77
CA LYS A 119 -27.50 13.42 -4.97
C LYS A 119 -27.48 13.82 -6.44
N LEU A 120 -26.46 13.40 -7.18
CA LEU A 120 -26.36 13.62 -8.61
C LEU A 120 -27.47 12.87 -9.37
N GLU A 121 -27.75 11.63 -8.99
CA GLU A 121 -28.83 10.83 -9.59
C GLU A 121 -30.20 11.50 -9.39
N ILE A 122 -30.48 12.01 -8.18
CA ILE A 122 -31.72 12.75 -7.89
C ILE A 122 -31.82 14.00 -8.76
N TYR A 123 -30.74 14.79 -8.84
CA TYR A 123 -30.70 15.99 -9.68
C TYR A 123 -30.97 15.66 -11.16
N ASN A 124 -30.35 14.60 -11.69
CA ASN A 124 -30.56 14.18 -13.08
C ASN A 124 -32.02 13.77 -13.34
N LYS A 125 -32.66 13.09 -12.38
CA LYS A 125 -34.10 12.74 -12.48
C LYS A 125 -35.00 13.97 -12.46
N GLU A 126 -34.67 15.00 -11.66
CA GLU A 126 -35.41 16.26 -11.64
C GLU A 126 -35.26 17.02 -12.95
N VAL A 127 -34.05 17.08 -13.51
CA VAL A 127 -33.78 17.67 -14.82
C VAL A 127 -34.61 16.97 -15.90
N GLN A 128 -34.56 15.64 -15.95
CA GLN A 128 -35.34 14.87 -16.92
C GLN A 128 -36.84 15.17 -16.83
N LYS A 129 -37.42 15.22 -15.62
CA LYS A 129 -38.83 15.56 -15.42
C LYS A 129 -39.18 16.97 -15.88
N CYS A 130 -38.32 17.95 -15.62
CA CYS A 130 -38.54 19.31 -16.08
C CYS A 130 -38.46 19.42 -17.62
N GLU A 131 -37.59 18.64 -18.26
CA GLU A 131 -37.51 18.57 -19.72
C GLU A 131 -38.77 17.92 -20.32
N GLU A 132 -39.24 16.81 -19.74
CA GLU A 132 -40.49 16.14 -20.13
C GLU A 132 -41.69 17.10 -20.04
N LEU A 133 -41.85 17.81 -18.91
CA LEU A 133 -42.91 18.81 -18.73
C LEU A 133 -42.83 19.96 -19.74
N TYR A 134 -41.62 20.44 -20.03
CA TYR A 134 -41.43 21.50 -21.03
C TYR A 134 -41.85 21.04 -22.44
N ILE A 135 -41.55 19.79 -22.79
CA ILE A 135 -41.98 19.19 -24.06
C ILE A 135 -43.51 19.07 -24.10
N GLU A 136 -44.15 18.58 -23.03
CA GLU A 136 -45.61 18.48 -22.94
C GLU A 136 -46.30 19.85 -23.07
N GLU A 137 -45.80 20.88 -22.38
CA GLU A 137 -46.29 22.26 -22.49
C GLU A 137 -46.10 22.84 -23.89
N PHE A 138 -44.95 22.56 -24.52
CA PHE A 138 -44.69 23.01 -25.89
C PHE A 138 -45.68 22.37 -26.89
N VAL A 139 -45.86 21.04 -26.81
CA VAL A 139 -46.78 20.31 -27.69
C VAL A 139 -48.22 20.80 -27.50
N SER A 140 -48.66 20.96 -26.26
CA SER A 140 -50.04 21.41 -25.94
C SER A 140 -50.33 22.86 -26.35
N ARG A 141 -49.33 23.75 -26.43
CA ARG A 141 -49.48 25.12 -26.96
C ARG A 141 -49.39 25.21 -28.48
N SER A 142 -48.86 24.17 -29.14
CA SER A 142 -48.67 24.12 -30.60
C SER A 142 -49.82 23.43 -31.36
N LEU A 143 -50.81 22.91 -30.62
CA LEU A 143 -52.10 22.37 -31.11
C LEU A 143 -53.21 23.40 -30.86
#